data_AF-A0A239H8W8-F1
#
_entry.id   AF-A0A239H8W8-F1
#
_cell.length_a   1.000
_cell.length_b   1.000
_cell.length_c   1.000
_cell.angle_alpha   90.00
_cell.angle_beta   90.00
_cell.angle_gamma   90.00
#
_symmetry.space_group_name_H-M   'P 1'
#
loop_
_entity.id
_entity.type
_entity.pdbx_description
1 polymer ?
#
loop_
_entity_poly.entity_id
_entity_poly.type
_entity_poly.pdbx_seq_one_letter_code
_entity_poly.pdbx_strand_id
1 'polypeptide(L)'
;MAAVARCLRAGAAVDWFTAIGTSMRPAVGAVQRVRLRPPAPGEGLLRQVVLARVGGRWWLHRVVDEADGRVLIAGDNGMVNGWTDRADVAGVLLGRD
;
A
#
# COMPACT_ATOMS: atom_id res chain seq x y z
N MET A 1 8.67 6.60 4.05
CA MET A 1 7.71 5.47 4.17
C MET A 1 8.07 4.46 5.26
N ALA A 2 9.34 4.13 5.51
CA ALA A 2 9.70 3.14 6.55
C ALA A 2 9.16 3.47 7.96
N ALA A 3 9.20 4.74 8.40
CA ALA A 3 8.62 5.15 9.67
C ALA A 3 7.10 4.93 9.74
N VAL A 4 6.38 5.29 8.67
CA VAL A 4 4.93 5.05 8.52
C VAL A 4 4.62 3.55 8.60
N ALA A 5 5.38 2.73 7.87
CA ALA A 5 5.22 1.28 7.90
C ALA A 5 5.45 0.69 9.30
N ARG A 6 6.42 1.20 10.05
CA ARG A 6 6.68 0.79 11.44
C ARG A 6 5.49 1.11 12.36
N CYS A 7 4.89 2.29 12.25
CA CYS A 7 3.70 2.65 13.03
C CYS A 7 2.53 1.72 12.72
N LEU A 8 2.27 1.44 11.43
CA LEU A 8 1.17 0.57 11.02
C LEU A 8 1.37 -0.88 11.45
N ARG A 9 2.60 -1.39 11.38
CA ARG A 9 2.93 -2.74 11.88
C ARG A 9 2.78 -2.85 13.40
N ALA A 10 2.90 -1.74 14.13
CA ALA A 10 2.60 -1.70 15.57
C ALA A 10 1.09 -1.62 15.88
N GLY A 11 0.23 -1.66 14.86
CA GLY A 11 -1.23 -1.60 15.00
C GLY A 11 -1.82 -0.19 15.02
N ALA A 12 -1.00 0.86 14.89
CA ALA A 12 -1.49 2.23 14.88
C ALA A 12 -1.96 2.64 13.46
N ALA A 13 -3.14 3.25 13.37
CA ALA A 13 -3.53 3.96 12.15
C ALA A 13 -2.65 5.19 11.94
N VAL A 14 -2.50 5.61 10.68
CA VAL A 14 -1.78 6.82 10.31
C VAL A 14 -2.78 7.80 9.70
N ASP A 15 -3.10 8.83 10.48
CA ASP A 15 -4.12 9.84 10.16
C ASP A 15 -3.73 10.73 8.98
N TRP A 16 -2.45 10.83 8.66
CA TRP A 16 -2.02 11.41 7.39
C TRP A 16 -0.56 11.05 7.07
N PHE A 17 -0.29 10.83 5.79
CA PHE A 17 1.03 10.92 5.20
C PHE A 17 0.92 11.51 3.79
N THR A 18 1.96 12.18 3.30
CA THR A 18 1.96 12.72 1.93
C THR A 18 2.52 11.67 0.97
N ALA A 19 1.66 11.13 0.11
CA ALA A 19 2.07 10.32 -1.02
C ALA A 19 2.68 11.22 -2.10
N ILE A 20 3.82 10.81 -2.64
CA ILE A 20 4.55 11.54 -3.68
C ILE A 20 4.80 10.60 -4.85
N GLY A 21 4.50 11.06 -6.06
CA GLY A 21 4.73 10.34 -7.31
C GLY A 21 3.48 10.18 -8.15
N THR A 22 3.64 9.92 -9.44
CA THR A 22 2.53 9.92 -10.42
C THR A 22 1.99 8.53 -10.74
N SER A 23 2.62 7.46 -10.25
CA SER A 23 2.32 6.07 -10.62
C SER A 23 0.91 5.62 -10.26
N MET A 24 0.28 6.30 -9.30
CA MET A 24 -1.07 5.99 -8.83
C MET A 24 -2.15 6.94 -9.37
N ARG A 25 -1.85 7.80 -10.35
CA ARG A 25 -2.90 8.61 -10.96
C ARG A 25 -3.86 7.71 -11.77
N PRO A 26 -5.19 7.88 -11.65
CA PRO A 26 -5.90 8.93 -10.91
C PRO A 26 -6.31 8.57 -9.46
N ALA A 27 -6.02 7.37 -8.96
CA ALA A 27 -6.40 6.95 -7.61
C ALA A 27 -5.64 7.67 -6.47
N VAL A 28 -4.43 8.17 -6.70
CA VAL A 28 -3.71 9.06 -5.79
C VAL A 28 -2.99 10.13 -6.62
N GLY A 29 -3.17 11.39 -6.24
CA GLY A 29 -2.52 12.55 -6.85
C GLY A 29 -1.00 12.54 -6.66
N ALA A 30 -0.30 13.40 -7.42
CA ALA A 30 1.17 13.40 -7.39
C ALA A 30 1.78 13.85 -6.06
N VAL A 31 1.06 14.70 -5.34
CA VAL A 31 1.36 15.13 -3.97
C VAL A 31 0.01 15.16 -3.28
N GLN A 32 -0.30 14.13 -2.50
CA GLN A 32 -1.62 13.99 -1.89
C GLN A 32 -1.53 13.46 -0.46
N ARG A 33 -2.33 14.03 0.45
CA ARG A 33 -2.47 13.51 1.82
C ARG A 33 -3.39 12.29 1.81
N VAL A 34 -2.95 11.25 2.48
CA VAL A 34 -3.63 9.96 2.51
C VAL A 34 -3.60 9.37 3.90
N ARG A 35 -4.64 8.59 4.22
CA ARG A 35 -4.85 7.91 5.49
C ARG A 35 -4.63 6.41 5.32
N LEU A 36 -3.92 5.79 6.26
CA LEU A 36 -3.68 4.34 6.26
C LEU A 36 -4.15 3.70 7.57
N ARG A 37 -4.61 2.47 7.47
CA ARG A 37 -4.77 1.57 8.62
C ARG A 37 -3.92 0.31 8.46
N PRO A 38 -3.62 -0.40 9.56
CA PRO A 38 -3.15 -1.77 9.48
C PRO A 38 -4.16 -2.65 8.71
N PRO A 39 -3.71 -3.67 7.98
CA PRO A 39 -4.60 -4.69 7.43
C PRO A 39 -5.21 -5.51 8.58
N ALA A 40 -6.48 -5.87 8.47
CA ALA A 40 -7.10 -6.78 9.44
C ALA A 40 -6.64 -8.23 9.21
N PRO A 41 -6.58 -9.08 10.25
CA PRO A 41 -6.27 -10.50 10.08
C PRO A 41 -7.25 -11.18 9.12
N GLY A 42 -6.73 -11.91 8.12
CA GLY A 42 -7.55 -12.61 7.12
C GLY A 42 -8.24 -11.71 6.09
N GLU A 43 -8.00 -10.39 6.13
CA GLU A 43 -8.55 -9.46 5.14
C GLU A 43 -7.96 -9.72 3.75
N GLY A 44 -8.85 -9.98 2.78
CA GLY A 44 -8.50 -9.96 1.36
C GLY A 44 -8.19 -8.55 0.89
N LEU A 45 -7.06 -8.38 0.21
CA LEU A 45 -6.58 -7.08 -0.25
C LEU A 45 -6.79 -6.83 -1.73
N LEU A 46 -7.30 -7.80 -2.48
CA LEU A 46 -7.55 -7.63 -3.91
C LEU A 46 -8.27 -6.30 -4.20
N ARG A 47 -7.72 -5.51 -5.13
CA ARG A 47 -8.15 -4.16 -5.55
C ARG A 47 -7.90 -3.02 -4.56
N GLN A 48 -7.45 -3.30 -3.33
CA GLN A 48 -7.08 -2.29 -2.35
C GLN A 48 -5.75 -1.62 -2.71
N VAL A 49 -5.58 -0.34 -2.35
CA VAL A 49 -4.28 0.35 -2.41
C VAL A 49 -3.57 0.15 -1.09
N VAL A 50 -2.34 -0.34 -1.12
CA VAL A 50 -1.60 -0.78 0.06
C VAL A 50 -0.19 -0.18 0.10
N LEU A 51 0.29 0.08 1.32
CA LEU A 51 1.70 0.35 1.58
C LEU A 51 2.43 -0.99 1.76
N ALA A 52 3.15 -1.43 0.73
CA ALA A 52 3.82 -2.72 0.70
C ALA A 52 5.31 -2.60 0.35
N ARG A 53 6.12 -3.54 0.84
CA ARG A 53 7.54 -3.62 0.51
C ARG A 53 7.77 -4.66 -0.59
N VAL A 54 8.36 -4.24 -1.72
CA VAL A 54 8.75 -5.13 -2.83
C VAL A 54 10.20 -4.83 -3.20
N GLY A 55 11.05 -5.86 -3.26
CA GLY A 55 12.47 -5.69 -3.58
C GLY A 55 13.20 -4.69 -2.67
N GLY A 56 12.83 -4.65 -1.39
CA GLY A 56 13.41 -3.73 -0.41
C GLY A 56 12.89 -2.28 -0.43
N ARG A 57 12.04 -1.91 -1.40
CA ARG A 57 11.45 -0.58 -1.52
C ARG A 57 9.97 -0.57 -1.13
N TRP A 58 9.54 0.51 -0.48
CA TRP A 58 8.13 0.74 -0.13
C TRP A 58 7.39 1.41 -1.28
N TRP A 59 6.18 0.90 -1.55
CA TRP A 59 5.28 1.37 -2.58
C TRP A 59 3.88 1.56 -2.00
N LEU A 60 3.17 2.59 -2.44
CA LEU A 60 1.74 2.76 -2.18
C LEU A 60 0.99 2.41 -3.46
N HIS A 61 0.68 1.15 -3.70
CA HIS A 61 0.17 0.66 -4.98
C HIS A 61 -1.00 -0.30 -4.81
N ARG A 62 -1.71 -0.59 -5.89
CA ARG A 62 -2.90 -1.44 -5.86
C ARG A 62 -2.53 -2.91 -5.89
N VAL A 63 -3.17 -3.73 -5.05
CA VAL A 63 -3.13 -5.18 -5.17
C VAL A 63 -3.98 -5.59 -6.37
N VAL A 64 -3.33 -6.22 -7.35
CA VAL A 64 -3.97 -6.70 -8.58
C VAL A 64 -4.18 -8.21 -8.60
N ASP A 65 -3.50 -8.94 -7.71
CA ASP A 65 -3.68 -10.38 -7.54
C ASP A 65 -3.27 -10.84 -6.12
N GLU A 66 -3.82 -11.95 -5.66
CA GLU A 66 -3.53 -12.60 -4.37
C GLU A 66 -3.37 -14.11 -4.56
N ALA A 67 -2.23 -14.67 -4.14
CA ALA A 67 -1.95 -16.10 -4.26
C ALA A 67 -0.96 -16.54 -3.17
N ASP A 68 -1.18 -17.72 -2.58
CA ASP A 68 -0.25 -18.37 -1.65
C ASP A 68 0.27 -17.47 -0.51
N GLY A 69 -0.61 -16.65 0.07
CA GLY A 69 -0.24 -15.71 1.15
C GLY A 69 0.63 -14.54 0.69
N ARG A 70 0.67 -14.27 -0.62
CA ARG A 70 1.39 -13.18 -1.26
C ARG A 70 0.44 -12.29 -2.04
N VAL A 71 0.86 -11.07 -2.30
CA VAL A 71 0.13 -10.08 -3.09
C VAL A 71 0.98 -9.58 -4.24
N LEU A 72 0.37 -9.41 -5.42
CA LEU A 72 0.97 -8.74 -6.56
C LEU A 72 0.49 -7.29 -6.57
N ILE A 73 1.43 -6.34 -6.61
CA ILE A 73 1.08 -4.91 -6.66
C ILE A 73 1.47 -4.26 -7.99
N ALA A 74 0.66 -3.30 -8.41
CA ALA A 74 0.90 -2.48 -9.58
C ALA A 74 0.47 -1.02 -9.36
N GLY A 75 1.14 -0.10 -10.05
CA GLY A 75 0.68 1.27 -10.21
C GLY A 75 -0.49 1.36 -11.20
N ASP A 76 -1.33 2.39 -11.07
CA ASP A 76 -2.40 2.70 -12.03
C ASP A 76 -1.84 3.07 -13.43
N ASN A 77 -0.54 3.36 -13.54
CA ASN A 77 0.16 3.54 -14.81
C ASN A 77 0.53 2.23 -15.54
N GLY A 78 0.10 1.07 -15.02
CA GLY A 78 0.36 -0.25 -15.62
C GLY A 78 1.70 -0.88 -15.24
N MET A 79 2.54 -0.20 -14.46
CA MET A 79 3.79 -0.77 -13.96
C MET A 79 3.50 -1.80 -12.86
N VAL A 80 3.83 -3.06 -13.13
CA VAL A 80 3.81 -4.13 -12.13
C VAL A 80 5.12 -4.10 -11.34
N ASN A 81 5.04 -3.99 -10.02
CA ASN A 81 6.24 -3.96 -9.16
C ASN A 81 6.69 -5.37 -8.77
N GLY A 82 5.76 -6.32 -8.73
CA GLY A 82 6.03 -7.71 -8.41
C GLY A 82 5.32 -8.21 -7.15
N TRP A 83 5.57 -9.47 -6.85
CA TRP A 83 4.99 -10.19 -5.72
C TRP A 83 5.73 -9.90 -4.42
N THR A 84 4.99 -9.82 -3.32
CA THR A 84 5.54 -9.76 -1.96
C THR A 84 4.64 -10.50 -0.98
N ASP A 85 5.21 -10.92 0.15
CA ASP A 85 4.47 -11.65 1.17
C ASP A 85 3.43 -10.75 1.83
N ARG A 86 2.31 -11.33 2.27
CA ARG A 86 1.27 -10.59 3.01
C ARG A 86 1.83 -9.90 4.24
N ALA A 87 2.84 -10.51 4.87
CA ALA A 87 3.59 -9.94 5.99
C ALA A 87 4.37 -8.68 5.62
N ASP A 88 4.63 -8.42 4.34
CA ASP A 88 5.29 -7.22 3.83
C ASP A 88 4.33 -6.08 3.43
N VAL A 89 3.03 -6.29 3.63
CA VAL A 89 2.01 -5.25 3.57
C VAL A 89 1.85 -4.58 4.93
N ALA A 90 2.26 -3.32 5.05
CA ALA A 90 2.18 -2.59 6.30
C ALA A 90 0.83 -1.90 6.51
N GLY A 91 0.14 -1.46 5.44
CA GLY A 91 -1.13 -0.77 5.60
C GLY A 91 -2.00 -0.72 4.35
N VAL A 92 -3.26 -0.39 4.57
CA VAL A 92 -4.32 -0.27 3.55
C VAL A 92 -4.80 1.17 3.53
N LEU A 93 -4.99 1.73 2.32
CA LEU A 93 -5.52 3.06 2.11
C LEU A 93 -6.96 3.15 2.63
N LEU A 94 -7.20 4.10 3.54
CA LEU A 94 -8.52 4.42 4.08
C LEU A 94 -9.20 5.54 3.29
N GLY A 95 -8.43 6.53 2.87
CA GLY A 95 -8.94 7.76 2.31
C GLY A 95 -7.82 8.65 1.81
N ARG A 96 -8.22 9.65 1.04
CA ARG A 96 -7.35 10.65 0.43
C ARG A 96 -8.07 12.00 0.52
N ASP A 97 -7.32 13.01 0.93
CA ASP A 97 -7.81 14.38 1.05
C ASP A 97 -7.15 15.26 -0.03
#